data_AF-A0A932MZ61-F1
#
_entry.id   AF-A0A932MZ61-F1
#
_cell.length_a   1.000
_cell.length_b   1.000
_cell.length_c   1.000
_cell.angle_alpha   90.00
_cell.angle_beta   90.00
_cell.angle_gamma   90.00
#
_symmetry.space_group_name_H-M   'P 1'
#
loop_
_entity.id
_entity.type
_entity.pdbx_description
1 polymer ?
#
loop_
_entity_poly.entity_id
_entity_poly.type
_entity_poly.pdbx_seq_one_letter_code
_entity_poly.pdbx_strand_id
1 'polypeptide(L)'
;MPGPLPVPQAFRVSIAYREPTYELRAGKRAEPFCSTYEIMAASEAEAAATAVHEFNLTTCLSGVGWVRKIVGIQVAPAVLH
;
A
#
# COMPACT_ATOMS: atom_id res chain seq x y z
N MET A 1 3.90 28.73 -21.16
CA MET A 1 3.57 27.37 -21.63
C MET A 1 3.70 26.44 -20.45
N PRO A 2 2.63 25.74 -20.00
CA PRO A 2 2.83 24.63 -19.09
C PRO A 2 3.66 23.57 -19.83
N GLY A 3 4.66 23.00 -19.14
CA GLY A 3 5.47 21.91 -19.70
C GLY A 3 4.63 20.67 -20.01
N PRO A 4 5.21 19.67 -20.69
CA PRO A 4 4.52 18.41 -20.92
C PRO A 4 4.03 17.82 -19.59
N LEU A 5 2.78 17.36 -19.58
CA LEU A 5 2.23 16.64 -18.42
C LEU A 5 3.01 15.34 -18.23
N PRO A 6 3.34 14.96 -16.99
CA PRO A 6 4.03 13.70 -16.73
C PRO A 6 3.15 12.54 -17.20
N VAL A 7 3.74 11.64 -17.98
CA VAL A 7 3.05 10.47 -18.52
C VAL A 7 2.88 9.46 -17.37
N PRO A 8 1.65 9.00 -17.08
CA PRO A 8 1.44 7.98 -16.07
C PRO A 8 2.20 6.71 -16.44
N GLN A 9 2.96 6.16 -15.49
CA GLN A 9 3.63 4.87 -15.61
C GLN A 9 3.13 3.91 -14.55
N ALA A 10 3.27 2.61 -14.82
CA ALA A 10 2.87 1.57 -13.88
C ALA A 10 3.91 1.45 -12.76
N PHE A 11 3.45 1.42 -11.52
CA PHE A 11 4.25 1.15 -10.33
C PHE A 11 3.68 -0.03 -9.56
N ARG A 12 4.56 -0.88 -9.08
CA ARG A 12 4.25 -1.91 -8.09
C ARG A 12 4.56 -1.37 -6.71
N VAL A 13 3.54 -1.25 -5.87
CA VAL A 13 3.65 -0.76 -4.49
C VAL A 13 3.37 -1.90 -3.52
N SER A 14 4.33 -2.19 -2.65
CA SER A 14 4.20 -3.18 -1.58
C SER A 14 4.12 -2.49 -0.23
N ILE A 15 3.01 -2.70 0.49
CA ILE A 15 2.77 -2.15 1.82
C ILE A 15 2.93 -3.29 2.83
N ALA A 16 3.96 -3.19 3.67
CA ALA A 16 4.12 -4.05 4.83
C ALA A 16 3.32 -3.49 6.00
N TYR A 17 2.50 -4.31 6.66
CA TYR A 17 1.66 -3.88 7.78
C TYR A 17 1.54 -4.95 8.87
N ARG A 18 1.11 -4.52 10.06
CA ARG A 18 0.81 -5.39 11.20
C ARG A 18 -0.65 -5.24 11.61
N GLU A 19 -1.17 -6.27 12.26
CA GLU A 19 -2.51 -6.28 12.84
C GLU A 19 -2.41 -6.49 14.36
N PRO A 20 -2.21 -5.42 15.16
CA PRO A 20 -1.95 -5.56 16.60
C PRO A 20 -3.06 -6.30 17.36
N THR A 21 -4.31 -6.14 16.92
CA THR A 21 -5.46 -6.85 17.52
C THR A 21 -5.35 -8.36 17.28
N TYR A 22 -4.86 -8.77 16.11
CA TYR A 22 -4.56 -10.17 15.82
C TYR A 22 -3.38 -10.67 16.63
N GLU A 23 -2.27 -9.93 16.65
CA GLU A 23 -1.06 -10.29 17.40
C GLU A 23 -1.39 -10.52 18.90
N LEU A 24 -2.21 -9.64 19.48
CA LEU A 24 -2.70 -9.76 20.85
C LEU A 24 -3.57 -11.01 21.05
N ARG A 25 -4.53 -11.28 20.14
CA ARG A 25 -5.41 -12.45 20.25
C ARG A 25 -4.68 -13.77 20.00
N ALA A 26 -3.72 -13.78 19.09
CA ALA A 26 -2.95 -14.97 18.73
C ALA A 26 -1.81 -15.27 19.74
N GLY A 27 -1.52 -14.34 20.66
CA GLY A 27 -0.46 -14.49 21.67
C GLY A 27 0.95 -14.53 21.07
N LYS A 28 1.13 -14.13 19.81
CA LYS A 28 2.41 -14.12 19.11
C LYS A 28 2.53 -12.90 18.22
N ARG A 29 3.74 -12.34 18.17
CA ARG A 29 4.07 -11.28 17.23
C ARG A 29 4.21 -11.92 15.85
N ALA A 30 3.31 -11.60 14.93
CA ALA A 30 3.38 -12.09 13.56
C ALA A 30 4.49 -11.33 12.80
N GLU A 31 5.07 -12.00 11.80
CA GLU A 31 5.79 -11.31 10.74
C GLU A 31 4.85 -10.30 10.07
N PRO A 32 5.35 -9.15 9.57
CA PRO A 32 4.52 -8.19 8.85
C PRO A 32 3.81 -8.86 7.68
N PHE A 33 2.51 -8.62 7.58
CA PHE A 33 1.73 -8.93 6.39
C PHE A 33 2.15 -7.99 5.25
N CYS A 34 1.89 -8.40 4.01
CA CYS A 34 2.21 -7.61 2.83
C CYS A 34 1.00 -7.54 1.90
N SER A 35 0.64 -6.32 1.48
CA SER A 35 -0.31 -6.07 0.39
C SER A 35 0.41 -5.44 -0.78
N THR A 36 0.17 -5.95 -2.00
CA THR A 36 0.77 -5.44 -3.23
C THR A 36 -0.30 -4.80 -4.10
N TYR A 37 0.02 -3.64 -4.68
CA TYR A 37 -0.83 -2.87 -5.57
C TYR A 37 -0.09 -2.56 -6.87
N GLU A 38 -0.81 -2.54 -7.98
CA GLU A 38 -0.33 -2.01 -9.25
C GLU A 38 -1.08 -0.70 -9.52
N ILE A 39 -0.33 0.41 -9.56
CA ILE A 39 -0.88 1.76 -9.61
C ILE A 39 -0.28 2.50 -10.80
N MET A 40 -1.14 3.05 -11.64
CA MET A 40 -0.74 4.02 -12.66
C MET A 40 -0.61 5.40 -12.01
N ALA A 41 0.58 5.99 -12.05
CA ALA A 41 0.83 7.31 -11.46
C ALA A 41 1.89 8.08 -12.24
N ALA A 42 1.94 9.39 -12.06
CA ALA A 42 2.99 10.24 -12.64
C ALA A 42 4.32 10.15 -11.87
N SER A 43 4.31 9.62 -10.65
CA SER A 43 5.50 9.49 -9.79
C SER A 43 5.37 8.37 -8.77
N GLU A 44 6.50 7.92 -8.23
CA GLU A 44 6.54 6.95 -7.12
C GLU A 44 5.80 7.46 -5.87
N ALA A 45 5.90 8.75 -5.59
CA ALA A 45 5.25 9.37 -4.44
C ALA A 45 3.72 9.35 -4.56
N GLU A 46 3.21 9.63 -5.77
CA GLU A 46 1.78 9.53 -6.06
C GLU A 46 1.31 8.07 -6.02
N ALA A 47 2.09 7.13 -6.59
CA ALA A 47 1.78 5.70 -6.52
C ALA A 47 1.67 5.22 -5.07
N ALA A 48 2.62 5.61 -4.21
CA ALA A 48 2.59 5.29 -2.79
C ALA A 48 1.36 5.89 -2.08
N ALA A 49 1.05 7.16 -2.33
CA ALA A 49 -0.10 7.82 -1.72
C ALA A 49 -1.42 7.14 -2.11
N THR A 50 -1.60 6.81 -3.40
CA THR A 50 -2.78 6.10 -3.90
C THR A 50 -2.87 4.70 -3.31
N ALA A 51 -1.78 3.94 -3.26
CA ALA A 51 -1.76 2.61 -2.65
C ALA A 51 -2.11 2.66 -1.15
N VAL A 52 -1.60 3.64 -0.41
CA VAL A 52 -1.95 3.84 1.01
C VAL A 52 -3.43 4.20 1.18
N HIS A 53 -3.97 5.03 0.28
CA HIS A 53 -5.39 5.37 0.29
C HIS A 53 -6.26 4.12 0.09
N GLU A 54 -5.99 3.33 -0.94
CA GLU A 54 -6.66 2.06 -1.23
C GLU A 54 -6.55 1.05 -0.07
N PHE A 55 -5.36 0.94 0.52
CA PHE A 55 -5.13 0.11 1.70
C PHE A 55 -6.00 0.54 2.89
N ASN A 56 -6.07 1.83 3.17
CA ASN A 56 -6.88 2.37 4.25
C ASN A 56 -8.37 2.18 3.99
N LEU A 57 -8.84 2.43 2.76
CA LEU A 57 -10.23 2.18 2.37
C LEU A 57 -10.63 0.72 2.57
N THR A 58 -9.79 -0.21 2.08
CA THR A 58 -10.03 -1.65 2.25
C THR A 58 -10.08 -2.05 3.73
N THR A 59 -9.26 -1.41 4.56
CA THR A 59 -9.23 -1.64 6.01
C THR A 59 -10.53 -1.15 6.66
N CYS A 60 -10.99 0.06 6.32
CA CYS A 60 -12.25 0.62 6.81
C CYS A 60 -13.46 -0.23 6.41
N LEU A 61 -13.45 -0.80 5.21
CA LEU A 61 -14.52 -1.65 4.69
C LEU A 61 -14.53 -3.07 5.28
N SER A 62 -13.45 -3.50 5.95
CA SER A 62 -13.31 -4.90 6.39
C SER A 62 -14.29 -5.33 7.49
N GLY A 63 -15.07 -4.42 8.10
CA GLY A 63 -16.17 -4.73 9.04
C GLY A 63 -15.77 -5.39 10.37
N VAL A 64 -14.55 -5.94 10.46
CA VAL A 64 -14.04 -6.67 11.63
C VAL A 64 -13.37 -5.76 12.67
N GLY A 65 -13.14 -4.48 12.35
CA GLY A 65 -12.55 -3.49 13.26
C GLY A 65 -11.06 -3.71 13.55
N TRP A 66 -10.36 -4.45 12.71
CA TRP A 66 -8.94 -4.75 12.92
C TRP A 66 -8.12 -3.54 12.50
N VAL A 67 -7.38 -2.99 13.47
CA VAL A 67 -6.42 -1.92 13.20
C VAL A 67 -5.25 -2.51 12.41
N ARG A 68 -4.99 -1.96 11.22
CA ARG A 68 -3.77 -2.24 10.45
C ARG A 68 -2.79 -1.09 10.61
N LYS A 69 -1.55 -1.41 10.95
CA LYS A 69 -0.46 -0.43 11.10
C LYS A 69 0.58 -0.67 10.02
N ILE A 70 0.72 0.29 9.11
CA ILE A 70 1.78 0.27 8.09
C ILE A 70 3.15 0.35 8.79
N VAL A 71 4.07 -0.52 8.39
CA VAL A 71 5.45 -0.58 8.91
C VAL A 71 6.50 -0.40 7.81
N GLY A 72 6.10 -0.43 6.53
CA GLY A 72 6.99 -0.15 5.42
C GLY A 72 6.22 -0.02 4.11
N ILE A 73 6.74 0.79 3.19
CA ILE A 73 6.21 0.95 1.84
C ILE A 73 7.41 0.84 0.89
N GLN A 74 7.28 -0.01 -0.11
CA GLN A 74 8.26 -0.16 -1.19
C GLN A 74 7.56 0.14 -2.51
N VAL A 75 8.18 0.98 -3.32
CA VAL A 75 7.70 1.31 -4.66
C VAL A 75 8.76 0.86 -5.66
N ALA A 76 8.32 0.18 -6.71
CA ALA A 76 9.17 -0.17 -7.83
C ALA A 76 8.42 0.12 -9.14
N PRO A 77 9.10 0.55 -10.20
CA PRO A 77 8.50 0.59 -11.53
C PRO A 77 8.00 -0.82 -11.90
N ALA A 78 6.74 -0.93 -12.34
CA ALA A 78 6.24 -2.17 -12.89
C ALA A 78 6.76 -2.28 -14.33
N VAL A 79 7.79 -3.10 -14.53
CA VAL A 79 8.27 -3.40 -15.87
C VAL A 79 7.17 -4.23 -16.56
N LEU A 80 6.47 -3.60 -17.50
CA LEU A 80 5.60 -4.31 -18.44
C LEU A 80 6.50 -5.20 -19.31
N HIS A 81 6.45 -6.51 -19.07
CA HIS A 81 7.07 -7.52 -19.93
C HIS A 81 6.22 -7.76 -21.17
#